data_AF-A0A8T1WLY3-F1
#
_entry.id   AF-A0A8T1WLY3-F1
#
_cell.length_a   1.000
_cell.length_b   1.000
_cell.length_c   1.000
_cell.angle_alpha   90.00
_cell.angle_beta   90.00
_cell.angle_gamma   90.00
#
_symmetry.space_group_name_H-M   'P 1'
#
loop_
_entity.id
_entity.type
_entity.pdbx_description
1 polymer ?
#
loop_
_entity_poly.entity_id
_entity_poly.type
_entity_poly.pdbx_seq_one_letter_code
_entity_poly.pdbx_strand_id
1 'polypeptide(L)' 'MSDEEPVCVMPAIREACEPKCTQAFSAYQSCLDRVKAKGVGSCDGQYFDYLHCIDKCSVPQIMKHLK' A
#
# COMPACT_ATOMS: atom_id res chain seq x y z
N MET A 1 -0.15 -33.64 14.25
CA MET A 1 0.36 -32.26 14.36
C MET A 1 0.38 -31.70 12.97
N SER A 2 -0.51 -30.76 12.67
CA SER A 2 -0.36 -29.88 11.52
C SER A 2 -0.80 -28.51 12.01
N ASP A 3 0.01 -27.99 12.94
CA ASP A 3 -0.06 -26.63 13.47
C ASP A 3 0.68 -25.69 12.49
N GLU A 4 0.36 -25.76 11.20
CA GLU A 4 0.84 -24.77 10.25
C GLU A 4 -0.07 -23.54 10.41
N GLU A 5 0.47 -22.46 10.98
CA GLU A 5 -0.27 -21.20 11.07
C GLU A 5 -0.72 -20.78 9.66
N PRO A 6 -2.01 -20.45 9.47
CA PRO A 6 -2.49 -20.00 8.18
C PRO A 6 -1.78 -18.71 7.77
N VAL A 7 -1.01 -18.77 6.67
CA VAL A 7 -0.28 -17.62 6.14
C VAL A 7 -1.27 -16.57 5.64
N CYS A 8 -1.20 -15.35 6.20
CA CYS A 8 -2.01 -14.23 5.72
C CYS A 8 -1.58 -13.86 4.29
N VAL A 9 -2.50 -14.01 3.33
CA VAL A 9 -2.23 -13.71 1.91
C VAL A 9 -2.26 -12.21 1.58
N MET A 10 -2.84 -11.38 2.46
CA MET A 10 -3.02 -9.95 2.18
C MET A 10 -1.71 -9.20 1.95
N PRO A 11 -0.65 -9.35 2.77
CA PRO A 11 0.61 -8.64 2.56
C PRO A 11 1.23 -8.96 1.19
N ALA A 12 1.30 -10.23 0.81
CA ALA A 12 1.87 -10.66 -0.46
C ALA A 12 1.10 -10.10 -1.67
N ILE A 13 -0.23 -10.07 -1.60
CA ILE A 13 -1.07 -9.51 -2.67
C ILE A 13 -0.91 -7.99 -2.76
N ARG A 14 -0.80 -7.29 -1.61
CA ARG A 14 -0.57 -5.84 -1.58
C ARG A 14 0.79 -5.48 -2.17
N GLU A 15 1.85 -6.22 -1.81
CA GLU A 15 3.20 -6.04 -2.35
C GLU A 15 3.23 -6.23 -3.87
N ALA A 16 2.54 -7.24 -4.40
CA ALA A 16 2.39 -7.46 -5.84
C ALA A 16 1.65 -6.32 -6.59
N CYS A 17 0.93 -5.46 -5.86
CA CYS A 17 0.22 -4.31 -6.43
C CYS A 17 1.04 -3.01 -6.40
N GLU A 18 2.11 -2.93 -5.61
CA GLU A 18 2.94 -1.71 -5.48
C GLU A 18 3.51 -1.21 -6.83
N PRO A 19 4.03 -2.08 -7.73
CA PRO A 19 4.58 -1.64 -9.02
C PRO A 19 3.55 -0.97 -9.95
N LYS A 20 2.24 -1.18 -9.70
CA LYS A 20 1.16 -0.55 -10.48
C LYS A 20 0.81 0.85 -9.97
N CYS A 21 1.32 1.22 -8.80
CA CYS A 21 1.00 2.45 -8.08
C CYS A 21 2.19 3.40 -7.97
N THR A 22 3.17 3.27 -8.87
CA THR A 22 4.43 4.05 -8.88
C THR A 22 4.19 5.56 -8.96
N GLN A 23 3.15 6.00 -9.68
CA GLN A 23 2.81 7.42 -9.75
C GLN A 23 2.38 7.99 -8.39
N ALA A 24 1.47 7.31 -7.70
CA ALA A 24 1.01 7.73 -6.37
C ALA A 24 2.15 7.63 -5.34
N PHE A 25 2.98 6.60 -5.44
CA PHE A 25 4.17 6.44 -4.61
C PHE A 25 5.18 7.58 -4.83
N SER A 26 5.43 7.98 -6.07
CA SER A 26 6.32 9.11 -6.39
C SER A 26 5.79 10.44 -5.84
N ALA A 27 4.48 10.67 -5.88
CA ALA A 27 3.86 11.85 -5.28
C ALA A 27 3.99 11.85 -3.74
N TYR A 28 3.81 10.69 -3.11
CA TYR A 28 4.04 10.51 -1.68
C TYR A 28 5.49 10.78 -1.30
N GLN A 29 6.45 10.21 -2.03
CA GLN A 29 7.89 10.44 -1.80
C GLN A 29 8.26 11.92 -1.94
N SER A 30 7.74 12.60 -2.98
CA SER A 30 7.95 14.04 -3.17
C SER A 30 7.38 14.86 -1.99
N CYS A 31 6.26 14.42 -1.41
CA CYS A 31 5.72 15.04 -0.20
C CYS A 31 6.63 14.83 1.01
N LEU A 32 7.17 13.63 1.21
CA LEU A 32 8.11 13.33 2.30
C LEU A 32 9.35 14.22 2.23
N ASP A 33 9.91 14.39 1.03
CA ASP A 33 11.07 15.25 0.81
C ASP A 33 10.76 16.72 1.13
N ARG A 34 9.56 17.20 0.74
CA ARG A 34 9.06 18.54 1.07
C ARG A 34 8.92 18.72 2.58
N VAL A 35 8.30 17.77 3.29
CA VAL A 35 8.08 17.86 4.75
C VAL A 35 9.42 17.82 5.48
N LYS A 36 10.35 16.96 5.06
CA LYS A 36 11.72 16.92 5.58
C LYS A 36 12.45 18.24 5.39
N ALA A 37 12.31 18.88 4.22
CA ALA A 37 12.94 20.17 3.94
C ALA A 37 12.31 21.35 4.70
N LYS A 38 10.99 21.33 4.90
CA LYS A 38 10.26 22.42 5.59
C LYS A 38 10.17 22.26 7.10
N GLY A 39 10.36 21.05 7.62
CA GLY A 39 10.19 20.71 9.04
C GLY A 39 8.73 20.73 9.53
N VAL A 40 7.76 21.00 8.64
CA VAL A 40 6.33 21.13 8.96
C VAL A 40 5.44 20.58 7.84
N GLY A 41 4.24 20.12 8.24
CA GLY A 41 3.20 19.59 7.35
C GLY A 41 3.07 18.07 7.42
N SER A 42 2.01 17.54 6.80
CA SER A 42 1.77 16.10 6.69
C SER A 42 1.65 15.65 5.23
N CYS A 43 1.72 14.33 5.03
CA CYS A 43 1.59 13.65 3.74
C CYS A 43 0.46 12.62 3.73
N ASP A 44 -0.48 12.72 4.68
CA ASP A 44 -1.57 11.75 4.85
C ASP A 44 -2.43 11.64 3.58
N GLY A 45 -2.67 12.77 2.90
CA GLY A 45 -3.42 12.78 1.64
C GLY A 45 -2.73 11.95 0.55
N GLN A 46 -1.44 12.20 0.29
CA GLN A 46 -0.68 11.43 -0.69
C GLN A 46 -0.51 9.96 -0.28
N TYR A 47 -0.43 9.70 1.01
CA TYR A 47 -0.39 8.34 1.55
C TYR A 47 -1.72 7.61 1.31
N PHE A 48 -2.85 8.28 1.54
CA PHE A 48 -4.18 7.74 1.25
C PHE A 48 -4.40 7.52 -0.25
N ASP A 49 -3.89 8.40 -1.11
CA ASP A 49 -3.93 8.19 -2.57
C ASP A 49 -3.13 6.95 -2.97
N TYR A 50 -1.95 6.74 -2.38
CA TYR A 50 -1.14 5.55 -2.59
C TYR A 50 -1.85 4.28 -2.12
N LEU A 51 -2.38 4.29 -0.89
CA LEU A 51 -3.16 3.17 -0.34
C LEU A 51 -4.40 2.87 -1.18
N HIS A 52 -5.13 3.90 -1.63
CA HIS A 52 -6.30 3.74 -2.48
C HIS A 52 -5.95 3.01 -3.78
N CYS A 53 -4.81 3.34 -4.40
CA CYS A 53 -4.33 2.63 -5.58
C CYS A 53 -4.03 1.15 -5.29
N ILE A 54 -3.32 0.86 -4.19
CA ILE A 54 -3.02 -0.52 -3.77
C ILE A 54 -4.31 -1.29 -3.50
N ASP A 55 -5.25 -0.71 -2.77
CA ASP A 55 -6.51 -1.35 -2.38
C ASP A 55 -7.37 -1.65 -3.62
N LYS A 56 -7.43 -0.72 -4.57
CA LYS A 56 -8.11 -0.93 -5.86
C LYS A 56 -7.57 -2.15 -6.62
N CYS A 57 -6.26 -2.42 -6.52
CA CYS A 57 -5.62 -3.58 -7.14
C CYS A 57 -5.74 -4.86 -6.31
N SER A 58 -5.60 -4.76 -4.98
CA SER A 58 -5.43 -5.91 -4.09
C SER A 58 -6.76 -6.48 -3.61
N VAL A 59 -7.78 -5.65 -3.34
CA VAL A 59 -9.08 -6.12 -2.81
C VAL A 59 -9.72 -7.21 -3.67
N PRO A 60 -9.81 -7.09 -5.02
CA PRO A 60 -10.41 -8.15 -5.84
C PRO A 60 -9.61 -9.47 -5.81
N GLN A 61 -8.32 -9.43 -5.49
CA GLN A 61 -7.47 -10.61 -5.38
C GLN A 61 -7.59 -11.22 -4.00
N ILE A 62 -7.53 -10.41 -2.94
CA ILE A 62 -7.73 -10.82 -1.56
C ILE A 62 -9.06 -11.55 -1.39
N MET A 63 -10.15 -10.99 -1.93
CA MET A 63 -11.49 -11.58 -1.81
C MET A 63 -11.64 -12.94 -2.51
N LYS A 64 -10.72 -13.34 -3.40
CA LYS A 64 -10.71 -14.70 -3.98
C LYS A 64 -10.17 -15.76 -3.01
N HIS A 65 -9.43 -15.33 -2.00
CA HIS A 65 -8.81 -16.21 -1.00
C HIS A 65 -9.59 -16.26 0.32
N LEU A 66 -10.55 -15.35 0.51
CA LEU A 66 -11.42 -15.31 1.68
C LEU A 66 -12.71 -16.10 1.37
N LYS A 67 -13.18 -16.90 2.33
CA LYS A 67 -14.44 -17.65 2.27
C LYS A 67 -15.54 -16.93 3.04
#